data_AF-W5TID1-F1
#
_entry.id   AF-W5TID1-F1
#
_cell.length_a   1.000
_cell.length_b   1.000
_cell.length_c   1.000
_cell.angle_alpha   90.00
_cell.angle_beta   90.00
_cell.angle_gamma   90.00
#
_symmetry.space_group_name_H-M   'P 1'
#
loop_
_entity.id
_entity.type
_entity.pdbx_description
1 polymer ?
#
loop_
_entity_poly.entity_id
_entity_poly.type
_entity_poly.pdbx_seq_one_letter_code
_entity_poly.pdbx_strand_id
1 'polypeptide(L)'
;MSGTEWEMFCSEVTAIAERHSIPLFTYPGILLLPSGSSSFEDQAGGSNPHIKLEDMGDASVRIETGWCVRAIADYEIQLEDEPSQAAAAVEAIIQGGAEEYVIIDDDDRWVGFGWNIRGDGFSMSQPPHTAHGRKAVRRLQPWGRS
;
A
#
# COMPACT_ATOMS: atom_id res chain seq x y z
N MET A 1 -21.95 8.37 11.66
CA MET A 1 -21.47 7.85 12.96
C MET A 1 -20.20 7.05 12.65
N SER A 2 -19.08 7.73 12.45
CA SER A 2 -17.88 7.17 11.80
C SER A 2 -16.77 6.70 12.75
N GLY A 3 -17.01 6.70 14.07
CA GLY A 3 -15.97 6.38 15.06
C GLY A 3 -15.63 4.89 15.15
N THR A 4 -16.63 4.01 15.04
CA THR A 4 -16.45 2.57 15.29
C THR A 4 -15.82 1.83 14.12
N GLU A 5 -16.14 2.19 12.88
CA GLU A 5 -15.66 1.48 11.69
C GLU A 5 -14.16 1.70 11.46
N TRP A 6 -13.69 2.95 11.62
CA TRP A 6 -12.27 3.26 11.55
C TRP A 6 -11.46 2.56 12.65
N GLU A 7 -11.99 2.50 13.87
CA GLU A 7 -11.35 1.79 14.99
C GLU A 7 -11.25 0.27 14.74
N MET A 8 -12.28 -0.34 14.13
CA MET A 8 -12.24 -1.73 13.71
C MET A 8 -11.18 -1.96 12.63
N PHE A 9 -11.14 -1.12 11.60
CA PHE A 9 -10.10 -1.17 10.57
C PHE A 9 -8.69 -1.00 11.16
N CYS A 10 -8.50 -0.06 12.09
CA CYS A 10 -7.24 0.11 12.80
C CYS A 10 -6.82 -1.16 13.55
N SER A 11 -7.79 -1.90 14.11
CA SER A 11 -7.55 -3.16 14.80
C SER A 11 -7.10 -4.26 13.83
N GLU A 12 -7.70 -4.35 12.63
CA GLU A 12 -7.24 -5.26 11.57
C GLU A 12 -5.79 -4.98 11.17
N VAL A 13 -5.47 -3.71 10.90
CA VAL A 13 -4.12 -3.29 10.52
C VAL A 13 -3.12 -3.56 11.65
N THR A 14 -3.52 -3.36 12.91
CA THR A 14 -2.69 -3.70 14.08
C THR A 14 -2.39 -5.19 14.13
N ALA A 15 -3.40 -6.05 13.93
CA ALA A 15 -3.21 -7.49 13.90
C ALA A 15 -2.28 -7.95 12.75
N ILE A 16 -2.36 -7.30 11.58
CA ILE A 16 -1.44 -7.54 10.47
C ILE A 16 -0.01 -7.10 10.84
N ALA A 17 0.15 -5.89 11.40
CA ALA A 17 1.45 -5.36 11.80
C ALA A 17 2.12 -6.27 12.85
N GLU A 18 1.38 -6.74 13.86
CA GLU A 18 1.87 -7.69 14.86
C GLU A 18 2.29 -9.03 14.24
N ARG A 19 1.45 -9.62 13.38
CA ARG A 19 1.72 -10.89 12.69
C ARG A 19 3.03 -10.85 11.89
N HIS A 20 3.34 -9.69 11.31
CA HIS A 20 4.53 -9.47 10.50
C HIS A 20 5.68 -8.77 11.25
N SER A 21 5.53 -8.52 12.56
CA SER A 21 6.52 -7.81 13.38
C SER A 21 6.92 -6.43 12.83
N ILE A 22 5.96 -5.69 12.31
CA ILE A 22 6.14 -4.36 11.72
C ILE A 22 5.74 -3.29 12.75
N PRO A 23 6.55 -2.25 12.96
CA PRO A 23 6.12 -1.10 13.76
C PRO A 23 4.87 -0.43 13.18
N LEU A 24 3.96 0.02 14.03
CA LEU A 24 2.77 0.77 13.64
C LEU A 24 2.71 2.07 14.44
N PHE A 25 2.55 3.19 13.75
CA PHE A 25 2.31 4.50 14.36
C PHE A 25 0.91 4.98 14.04
N THR A 26 0.20 5.42 15.08
CA THR A 26 -1.19 5.88 15.01
C THR A 26 -1.26 7.38 15.26
N TYR A 27 -1.94 8.10 14.38
CA TYR A 27 -2.28 9.52 14.51
C TYR A 27 -3.78 9.70 14.25
N PRO A 28 -4.40 10.85 14.63
CA PRO A 28 -5.79 11.11 14.28
C PRO A 28 -6.04 10.96 12.77
N GLY A 29 -6.85 9.95 12.40
CA GLY A 29 -7.19 9.62 11.01
C GLY A 29 -6.06 9.04 10.16
N ILE A 30 -4.90 8.70 10.73
CA ILE A 30 -3.74 8.19 9.96
C ILE A 30 -3.08 7.02 10.68
N LEU A 31 -2.78 5.96 9.92
CA LEU A 31 -1.88 4.88 10.33
C LEU A 31 -0.62 4.90 9.44
N LEU A 32 0.54 4.65 10.04
CA LEU A 32 1.82 4.61 9.35
C LEU A 32 2.59 3.35 9.71
N LEU A 33 2.91 2.54 8.70
CA LEU A 33 3.71 1.33 8.83
C LEU A 33 5.03 1.53 8.06
N PRO A 34 6.17 1.74 8.73
CA PRO A 34 7.48 1.71 8.05
C PRO A 34 7.91 0.26 7.75
N SER A 35 8.60 0.06 6.63
CA SER A 35 9.12 -1.25 6.21
C SER A 35 10.22 -1.83 7.10
N GLY A 36 10.73 -1.09 8.10
CA GLY A 36 11.81 -1.53 9.00
C GLY A 36 13.18 -1.73 8.35
N SER A 37 13.26 -1.75 7.01
CA SER A 37 14.48 -1.82 6.21
C SER A 37 15.26 -0.52 6.33
N SER A 38 16.30 -0.52 7.17
CA SER A 38 17.26 0.58 7.31
C SER A 38 18.56 0.30 6.54
N SER A 39 18.51 -0.46 5.44
CA SER A 39 19.66 -0.58 4.53
C SER A 39 20.04 0.82 4.04
N PHE A 40 21.29 1.21 4.27
CA PHE A 40 21.85 2.52 3.89
C PHE A 40 21.72 2.82 2.38
N GLU A 41 21.51 1.80 1.53
CA GLU A 41 21.24 1.97 0.09
C GLU A 41 19.82 2.51 -0.21
N ASP A 42 18.83 2.28 0.66
CA ASP A 42 17.46 2.82 0.50
C ASP A 42 17.38 4.33 0.80
N GLN A 43 18.34 4.88 1.54
CA GLN A 43 18.40 6.30 1.89
C GLN A 43 18.94 7.18 0.74
N ALA A 44 19.65 6.61 -0.23
CA ALA A 44 20.20 7.36 -1.36
C ALA A 44 19.12 7.84 -2.37
N GLY A 45 17.89 7.31 -2.26
CA GLY A 45 16.75 7.64 -3.13
C GLY A 45 15.58 8.39 -2.45
N GLY A 46 15.70 8.74 -1.17
CA GLY A 46 14.76 9.67 -0.50
C GLY A 46 13.39 9.13 -0.09
N SER A 47 13.15 7.81 -0.06
CA SER A 47 11.91 7.29 0.53
C SER A 47 12.13 5.94 1.18
N ASN A 48 12.21 5.93 2.52
CA ASN A 48 12.02 4.69 3.27
C ASN A 48 10.63 4.14 2.88
N PRO A 49 10.53 2.87 2.42
CA PRO A 49 9.24 2.30 2.07
C PRO A 49 8.35 2.33 3.31
N HIS A 50 7.20 2.97 3.21
CA HIS A 50 6.17 3.00 4.24
C HIS A 50 4.81 2.81 3.58
N ILE A 51 3.84 2.31 4.34
CA ILE A 51 2.43 2.33 4.00
C ILE A 51 1.82 3.39 4.89
N LYS A 52 1.27 4.44 4.27
CA LYS A 52 0.43 5.43 4.95
C LYS A 52 -1.02 5.11 4.62
N LEU A 53 -1.84 5.04 5.65
CA LEU A 53 -3.28 4.86 5.56
C LEU A 53 -3.93 6.13 6.10
N GLU A 54 -4.79 6.75 5.31
CA GLU A 54 -5.48 7.99 5.68
C GLU A 54 -6.99 7.77 5.57
N ASP A 55 -7.70 7.97 6.67
CA ASP A 55 -9.16 7.93 6.74
C ASP A 55 -9.75 9.00 5.79
N MET A 56 -10.59 8.56 4.87
CA MET A 56 -11.28 9.42 3.90
C MET A 56 -12.72 9.71 4.30
N GLY A 57 -13.20 9.16 5.42
CA GLY A 57 -14.61 9.06 5.76
C GLY A 57 -15.33 7.97 4.98
N ASP A 58 -16.62 7.78 5.27
CA ASP A 58 -17.52 6.88 4.54
C ASP A 58 -16.94 5.46 4.33
N ALA A 59 -16.37 4.90 5.40
CA ALA A 59 -15.75 3.58 5.40
C ALA A 59 -14.65 3.37 4.33
N SER A 60 -13.97 4.45 3.92
CA SER A 60 -12.95 4.45 2.87
C SER A 60 -11.59 4.89 3.39
N VAL A 61 -10.51 4.24 2.94
CA VAL A 61 -9.13 4.62 3.27
C VAL A 61 -8.28 4.85 2.03
N ARG A 62 -7.44 5.88 2.07
CA ARG A 62 -6.38 6.07 1.09
C ARG A 62 -5.12 5.34 1.53
N ILE A 63 -4.61 4.46 0.66
CA ILE A 63 -3.39 3.70 0.85
C ILE A 63 -2.28 4.31 -0.02
N GLU A 64 -1.23 4.82 0.61
CA GLU A 64 -0.07 5.40 -0.07
C GLU A 64 1.20 4.60 0.23
N THR A 65 1.91 4.17 -0.81
CA THR A 65 3.24 3.55 -0.68
C THR A 65 4.06 3.73 -1.97
N GLY A 66 5.34 3.40 -1.92
CA GLY A 66 6.24 3.40 -3.07
C GLY A 66 6.35 4.76 -3.79
N TRP A 67 6.64 4.71 -5.09
CA TRP A 67 6.67 5.83 -6.00
C TRP A 67 5.27 6.35 -6.36
N CYS A 68 4.34 5.45 -6.66
CA CYS A 68 3.08 5.83 -7.31
C CYS A 68 1.83 5.09 -6.82
N VAL A 69 1.94 4.19 -5.84
CA VAL A 69 0.74 3.53 -5.28
C VAL A 69 -0.06 4.54 -4.47
N ARG A 70 -1.25 4.88 -4.96
CA ARG A 70 -2.25 5.76 -4.32
C ARG A 70 -3.62 5.13 -4.51
N ALA A 71 -3.90 4.10 -3.72
CA ALA A 71 -5.15 3.35 -3.81
C ALA A 71 -6.20 3.94 -2.87
N ILE A 72 -7.47 3.73 -3.21
CA ILE A 72 -8.61 3.93 -2.32
C ILE A 72 -9.29 2.57 -2.21
N ALA A 73 -9.55 2.14 -0.99
CA ALA A 73 -10.20 0.86 -0.71
C ALA A 73 -11.21 1.04 0.42
N ASP A 74 -12.26 0.24 0.39
CA ASP A 74 -13.26 0.20 1.45
C ASP A 74 -12.72 -0.62 2.63
N TYR A 75 -13.00 -0.16 3.84
CA TYR A 75 -12.80 -0.93 5.07
C TYR A 75 -14.12 -1.36 5.72
N GLU A 76 -15.24 -1.23 5.01
CA GLU A 76 -16.51 -1.81 5.44
C GLU A 76 -16.37 -3.34 5.56
N ILE A 77 -16.73 -3.89 6.71
CA ILE A 77 -16.65 -5.32 6.99
C ILE A 77 -17.78 -6.01 6.21
N GLN A 78 -17.44 -6.66 5.09
CA GLN A 78 -18.41 -7.33 4.23
C GLN A 78 -18.80 -8.72 4.77
N LEU A 79 -17.90 -9.39 5.50
CA LEU A 79 -18.06 -10.72 6.09
C LEU A 79 -17.33 -10.78 7.43
N GLU A 80 -17.95 -11.32 8.49
CA GLU A 80 -17.40 -11.30 9.87
C GLU A 80 -16.02 -11.98 10.02
N ASP A 81 -15.65 -12.86 9.09
CA ASP A 81 -14.42 -13.68 9.16
C ASP A 81 -13.36 -13.31 8.11
N GLU A 82 -13.64 -12.36 7.20
CA GLU A 82 -12.68 -11.96 6.15
C GLU A 82 -12.12 -10.57 6.44
N PRO A 83 -10.81 -10.34 6.18
CA PRO A 83 -10.23 -9.01 6.31
C PRO A 83 -10.91 -8.06 5.33
N SER A 84 -11.09 -6.81 5.73
CA SER A 84 -11.58 -5.77 4.83
C SER A 84 -10.70 -5.63 3.57
N GLN A 85 -11.26 -5.10 2.48
CA GLN A 85 -10.51 -4.91 1.23
C GLN A 85 -9.24 -4.10 1.45
N ALA A 86 -9.34 -3.05 2.27
CA ALA A 86 -8.21 -2.25 2.68
C ALA A 86 -7.17 -3.05 3.49
N ALA A 87 -7.58 -3.87 4.45
CA ALA A 87 -6.68 -4.70 5.24
C ALA A 87 -5.97 -5.75 4.36
N ALA A 88 -6.68 -6.40 3.45
CA ALA A 88 -6.11 -7.33 2.48
C ALA A 88 -5.06 -6.66 1.57
N ALA A 89 -5.31 -5.41 1.14
CA ALA A 89 -4.35 -4.63 0.38
C ALA A 89 -3.07 -4.33 1.18
N VAL A 90 -3.21 -3.96 2.45
CA VAL A 90 -2.08 -3.70 3.35
C VAL A 90 -1.22 -4.94 3.52
N GLU A 91 -1.84 -6.08 3.83
CA GLU A 91 -1.12 -7.34 3.99
C GLU A 91 -0.42 -7.78 2.69
N ALA A 92 -1.09 -7.63 1.54
CA ALA A 92 -0.50 -7.93 0.24
C ALA A 92 0.74 -7.06 -0.05
N ILE A 93 0.72 -5.77 0.28
CA ILE A 93 1.89 -4.89 0.13
C ILE A 93 3.03 -5.35 1.04
N ILE A 94 2.74 -5.63 2.32
CA ILE A 94 3.71 -6.13 3.30
C ILE A 94 4.38 -7.41 2.82
N GLN A 95 3.65 -8.30 2.16
CA GLN A 95 4.17 -9.56 1.62
C GLN A 95 4.92 -9.40 0.28
N GLY A 96 5.12 -8.17 -0.21
CA GLY A 96 5.83 -7.89 -1.46
C GLY A 96 4.98 -8.10 -2.72
N GLY A 97 3.65 -8.12 -2.56
CA GLY A 97 2.67 -8.32 -3.62
C GLY A 97 2.38 -7.07 -4.46
N ALA A 98 3.08 -5.96 -4.23
CA ALA A 98 2.87 -4.71 -4.93
C ALA A 98 3.90 -4.48 -6.05
N GLU A 99 3.42 -4.11 -7.23
CA GLU A 99 4.25 -3.70 -8.38
C GLU A 99 3.86 -2.30 -8.84
N GLU A 100 4.87 -1.50 -9.14
CA GLU A 100 4.77 -0.15 -9.66
C GLU A 100 5.24 -0.13 -11.11
N TYR A 101 4.57 0.66 -11.94
CA TYR A 101 4.93 0.83 -13.33
C TYR A 101 5.12 2.29 -13.66
N VAL A 102 6.10 2.55 -14.51
CA VAL A 102 6.22 3.82 -15.23
C VAL A 102 6.33 3.57 -16.72
N ILE A 103 5.69 4.45 -17.50
CA ILE A 103 5.84 4.53 -18.94
C ILE A 103 6.80 5.67 -19.24
N ILE A 104 7.83 5.35 -20.02
CA ILE A 104 8.93 6.24 -20.37
C ILE A 104 8.86 6.50 -21.86
N ASP A 105 8.83 7.78 -22.26
CA ASP A 105 8.84 8.16 -23.66
C ASP A 105 10.25 8.06 -24.28
N ASP A 106 10.37 8.52 -25.53
CA ASP A 106 11.63 8.52 -26.28
C ASP A 106 12.63 9.58 -25.77
N ASP A 107 12.16 10.57 -25.00
CA ASP A 107 12.97 11.62 -24.36
C ASP A 107 13.39 11.25 -22.92
N ASP A 108 13.26 9.97 -22.54
CA ASP A 108 13.52 9.44 -21.19
C ASP A 108 12.66 10.08 -20.07
N ARG A 109 11.47 10.62 -20.40
CA ARG A 109 10.55 11.22 -19.43
C ARG A 109 9.49 10.25 -18.96
N TRP A 110 9.13 10.37 -17.69
CA TRP A 110 8.04 9.60 -17.09
C TRP A 110 6.70 10.21 -17.52
N VAL A 111 5.97 9.51 -18.39
CA VAL A 111 4.72 9.98 -19.00
C VAL A 111 3.48 9.19 -18.58
N GLY A 112 3.64 8.10 -17.83
CA GLY A 112 2.52 7.30 -17.35
C GLY A 112 2.87 6.52 -16.10
N PHE A 113 1.90 6.34 -15.20
CA PHE A 113 2.09 5.65 -13.92
C PHE A 113 0.95 4.68 -13.68
N GLY A 114 1.28 3.50 -13.18
CA GLY A 114 0.27 2.57 -12.70
C GLY A 114 0.83 1.66 -11.63
N TRP A 115 -0.02 0.82 -11.07
CA TRP A 115 0.37 -0.14 -10.05
C TRP A 115 -0.57 -1.34 -10.04
N ASN A 116 -0.10 -2.42 -9.43
CA ASN A 116 -0.93 -3.52 -8.98
C ASN A 116 -0.56 -3.88 -7.54
N ILE A 117 -1.52 -4.47 -6.83
CA ILE A 117 -1.34 -5.12 -5.54
C ILE A 117 -2.03 -6.47 -5.65
N ARG A 118 -1.33 -7.55 -5.33
CA ARG A 118 -1.84 -8.93 -5.37
C ARG A 118 -1.54 -9.64 -4.07
N GLY A 119 -2.54 -10.31 -3.52
CA GLY A 119 -2.45 -11.18 -2.35
C GLY A 119 -3.20 -12.49 -2.59
N ASP A 120 -3.33 -13.32 -1.57
CA ASP A 120 -4.15 -14.54 -1.66
C ASP A 120 -5.62 -14.16 -1.87
N GLY A 121 -6.22 -14.62 -2.98
CA GLY A 121 -7.59 -14.26 -3.37
C GLY A 121 -7.85 -12.77 -3.69
N PHE A 122 -6.88 -11.89 -3.49
CA PHE A 122 -7.04 -10.44 -3.58
C PHE A 122 -6.26 -9.84 -4.76
N SER A 123 -6.87 -8.89 -5.48
CA SER A 123 -6.16 -8.05 -6.42
C SER A 123 -6.77 -6.66 -6.56
N MET A 124 -5.92 -5.66 -6.65
CA MET A 124 -6.30 -4.28 -6.94
C MET A 124 -5.28 -3.67 -7.90
N SER A 125 -5.72 -2.84 -8.84
CA SER A 125 -4.79 -2.24 -9.80
C SER A 125 -5.30 -0.94 -10.38
N GLN A 126 -4.36 -0.08 -10.72
CA GLN A 126 -4.58 1.07 -11.58
C GLN A 126 -3.64 0.97 -12.78
N PRO A 127 -4.15 0.73 -13.99
CA PRO A 127 -3.31 0.74 -15.18
C PRO A 127 -2.79 2.15 -15.46
N PRO A 128 -1.64 2.29 -16.15
CA PRO A 128 -1.20 3.59 -16.60
C PRO A 128 -2.18 4.19 -17.60
N HIS A 129 -2.35 5.52 -17.52
CA HIS A 129 -3.26 6.27 -18.39
C HIS A 129 -2.81 6.30 -19.86
N THR A 130 -1.56 5.92 -20.13
CA THR A 130 -1.01 5.69 -21.47
C THR A 130 -0.26 4.35 -21.48
N ALA A 131 -0.23 3.70 -22.64
CA ALA A 131 0.58 2.51 -22.89
C ALA A 131 1.69 2.75 -23.93
N HIS A 132 1.80 3.98 -24.46
CA HIS A 132 2.80 4.33 -25.47
C HIS A 132 4.12 4.69 -24.80
N GLY A 133 5.15 3.88 -25.03
CA GLY A 133 6.50 4.08 -24.52
C GLY A 133 7.11 2.77 -23.99
N ARG A 134 8.31 2.87 -23.43
CA ARG A 134 8.96 1.78 -22.72
C ARG A 134 8.36 1.65 -21.32
N LYS A 135 8.15 0.42 -20.85
CA LYS A 135 7.63 0.15 -19.51
C LYS A 135 8.78 -0.25 -18.57
N ALA A 136 8.96 0.48 -17.48
CA ALA A 136 9.77 0.04 -16.35
C ALA A 136 8.88 -0.44 -15.21
N VAL A 137 9.32 -1.48 -14.51
CA VAL A 137 8.56 -2.14 -13.44
C VAL A 137 9.44 -2.24 -12.21
N ARG A 138 8.90 -1.85 -11.05
CA ARG A 138 9.51 -2.07 -9.74
C ARG A 138 8.58 -2.91 -8.89
N ARG A 139 9.09 -3.98 -8.29
CA ARG A 139 8.36 -4.76 -7.29
C ARG A 139 8.79 -4.32 -5.89
N LEU A 140 7.83 -3.97 -5.04
CA LEU A 140 8.09 -3.72 -3.63
C LEU A 140 8.50 -5.03 -2.97
N GLN A 141 9.60 -5.02 -2.24
CA GLN A 141 10.08 -6.21 -1.55
C GLN A 141 9.21 -6.52 -0.33
N PRO A 142 9.08 -7.79 0.07
CA PRO A 142 8.41 -8.15 1.31
C PRO A 142 9.10 -7.49 2.51
N TRP A 143 8.31 -7.05 3.48
CA TRP A 143 8.82 -6.46 4.71
C TRP A 143 9.16 -7.56 5.72
N GLY A 144 10.21 -7.38 6.51
CA GLY A 144 10.57 -8.31 7.59
C GLY A 144 11.31 -9.58 7.17
N ARG A 145 12.07 -9.58 6.06
CA ARG A 145 13.04 -10.65 5.77
C ARG A 145 14.41 -10.07 5.38
N SER A 146 15.34 -10.12 6.34
CA SER A 146 16.78 -10.23 6.11
C SER A 146 17.32 -11.34 6.99
#